data_AF-A0A3P3D3P9-F1
#
_entry.id   AF-A0A3P3D3P9-F1
#
_cell.length_a   1.000
_cell.length_b   1.000
_cell.length_c   1.000
_cell.angle_alpha   90.00
_cell.angle_beta   90.00
_cell.angle_gamma   90.00
#
_symmetry.space_group_name_H-M   'P 1'
#
loop_
_entity.id
_entity.type
_entity.pdbx_description
1 polymer ?
#
loop_
_entity_poly.entity_id
_entity_poly.type
_entity_poly.pdbx_seq_one_letter_code
_entity_poly.pdbx_strand_id
1 'polypeptide(L)'
;MTDFKSLDFWIAVAVALLVKIKTSSQLGAWQVITTLLVAVGAALVGAEYAAEVFGVPLAVAAAIVTLTAEGVMRWLLIAVNDPSQAIRLWKEWRKP
;
A
#
# COMPACT_ATOMS: atom_id res chain seq x y z
N MET A 1 26.31 3.04 -2.71
CA MET A 1 26.38 1.78 -1.93
C MET A 1 25.01 1.59 -1.33
N THR A 2 24.41 0.42 -1.53
CA THR A 2 23.10 0.05 -1.00
C THR A 2 23.15 0.02 0.51
N ASP A 3 22.85 1.15 1.15
CA ASP A 3 22.50 1.14 2.58
C ASP A 3 21.21 0.34 2.70
N PHE A 4 21.32 -0.84 3.30
CA PHE A 4 20.16 -1.60 3.73
C PHE A 4 19.29 -0.67 4.58
N LYS A 5 18.02 -0.49 4.19
CA LYS A 5 17.08 0.34 4.96
C LYS A 5 17.08 -0.08 6.42
N SER A 6 16.97 0.89 7.33
CA SER A 6 17.03 0.66 8.77
C SER A 6 15.99 -0.38 9.22
N LEU A 7 16.24 -1.02 10.37
CA LEU A 7 15.28 -1.96 10.95
C LEU A 7 13.91 -1.31 11.15
N ASP A 8 13.87 -0.04 11.57
CA ASP A 8 12.64 0.73 11.78
C ASP A 8 11.82 0.90 10.50
N PHE A 9 12.48 1.08 9.35
CA PHE A 9 11.80 1.12 8.05
C PHE A 9 11.07 -0.20 7.79
N TRP A 10 11.74 -1.33 7.99
CA TRP A 10 11.16 -2.64 7.74
C TRP A 10 10.05 -2.99 8.73
N ILE A 11 10.19 -2.60 9.99
CA ILE A 11 9.12 -2.74 10.99
C ILE A 11 7.89 -1.94 10.54
N ALA A 12 8.07 -0.70 10.10
CA ALA A 12 6.95 0.14 9.65
C ALA A 12 6.22 -0.47 8.44
N VAL A 13 6.97 -0.93 7.44
CA VAL A 13 6.41 -1.64 6.27
C VAL A 13 5.67 -2.89 6.71
N ALA A 14 6.26 -3.73 7.57
CA ALA A 14 5.65 -4.98 8.02
C ALA A 14 4.34 -4.74 8.81
N VAL A 15 4.33 -3.78 9.74
CA VAL A 15 3.13 -3.41 10.50
C VAL A 15 2.02 -2.90 9.58
N ALA A 16 2.36 -2.04 8.62
CA ALA A 16 1.41 -1.53 7.63
C ALA A 16 0.75 -2.67 6.82
N LEU A 17 1.56 -3.63 6.36
CA LEU A 17 1.07 -4.79 5.62
C LEU A 17 0.18 -5.70 6.48
N LEU A 18 0.54 -5.96 7.74
CA LEU A 18 -0.24 -6.82 8.64
C LEU A 18 -1.65 -6.27 8.92
N VAL A 19 -1.76 -4.97 9.18
CA VAL A 19 -3.07 -4.30 9.39
C VAL A 19 -3.96 -4.46 8.15
N LYS A 20 -3.37 -4.42 6.95
CA LYS A 20 -4.11 -4.53 5.69
C LYS A 20 -4.51 -5.95 5.32
N ILE A 21 -3.64 -6.94 5.55
CA ILE A 21 -3.99 -8.36 5.35
C ILE A 21 -5.20 -8.72 6.22
N LYS A 22 -5.18 -8.34 7.51
CA LYS A 22 -6.28 -8.64 8.45
C LYS A 22 -7.61 -8.00 8.03
N THR A 23 -7.59 -6.94 7.25
CA THR A 23 -8.79 -6.21 6.78
C THR A 23 -9.16 -6.53 5.33
N SER A 24 -8.51 -7.52 4.70
CA SER A 24 -8.72 -7.89 3.29
C SER A 24 -9.59 -9.14 3.14
N SER A 25 -10.90 -9.03 3.39
CA SER A 25 -11.83 -10.17 3.25
C SER A 25 -12.24 -10.49 1.80
N GLN A 26 -11.87 -9.63 0.85
CA GLN A 26 -12.38 -9.66 -0.54
C GLN A 26 -11.35 -10.15 -1.57
N LEU A 27 -10.11 -10.45 -1.17
CA LEU A 27 -9.04 -10.87 -2.08
C LEU A 27 -8.61 -12.32 -1.82
N GLY A 28 -8.37 -13.07 -2.89
CA GLY A 28 -7.76 -14.40 -2.83
C GLY A 28 -6.26 -14.34 -2.49
N ALA A 29 -5.68 -15.48 -2.09
CA ALA A 29 -4.30 -15.56 -1.62
C ALA A 29 -3.27 -14.98 -2.60
N TRP A 30 -3.42 -15.23 -3.90
CA TRP A 30 -2.51 -14.69 -4.93
C TRP A 30 -2.59 -13.17 -5.06
N GLN A 31 -3.79 -12.60 -4.97
CA GLN A 31 -4.02 -11.16 -5.03
C GLN A 31 -3.41 -10.45 -3.81
N VAL A 32 -3.48 -11.10 -2.65
CA VAL A 32 -2.77 -10.64 -1.44
C VAL A 32 -1.26 -10.64 -1.68
N ILE A 33 -0.68 -11.73 -2.20
CA ILE A 33 0.77 -11.79 -2.47
C ILE A 33 1.20 -10.68 -3.44
N THR A 34 0.47 -10.48 -4.55
CA THR A 34 0.79 -9.43 -5.53
C THR A 34 0.71 -8.02 -4.91
N THR A 35 -0.31 -7.75 -4.10
CA THR A 35 -0.43 -6.45 -3.41
C THR A 35 0.71 -6.20 -2.43
N LEU A 36 1.17 -7.23 -1.70
CA LEU A 36 2.32 -7.13 -0.81
C LEU A 36 3.61 -6.80 -1.58
N LEU A 37 3.88 -7.49 -2.69
CA LEU A 37 5.08 -7.25 -3.50
C LEU A 37 5.11 -5.82 -4.07
N VAL A 38 3.98 -5.35 -4.61
CA VAL A 38 3.85 -3.99 -5.14
C VAL A 38 4.04 -2.95 -4.03
N ALA A 39 3.46 -3.18 -2.85
CA ALA A 39 3.55 -2.25 -1.73
C ALA A 39 4.97 -2.15 -1.14
N VAL A 40 5.69 -3.27 -1.06
CA VAL A 40 7.11 -3.29 -0.66
C VAL A 40 7.97 -2.60 -1.72
N GLY A 41 7.77 -2.93 -3.00
CA GLY A 41 8.50 -2.29 -4.10
C GLY A 41 8.30 -0.78 -4.15
N ALA A 42 7.07 -0.30 -3.95
CA ALA A 42 6.76 1.12 -3.88
C ALA A 42 7.49 1.82 -2.72
N ALA A 43 7.53 1.20 -1.54
CA ALA A 43 8.25 1.77 -0.41
C ALA A 43 9.76 1.84 -0.63
N LEU A 44 10.35 0.84 -1.30
CA LEU A 44 11.78 0.84 -1.62
C LEU A 44 12.18 2.00 -2.54
N VAL A 45 11.31 2.38 -3.47
CA VAL A 45 11.61 3.41 -4.48
C VAL A 45 11.10 4.80 -4.05
N GLY A 46 9.96 4.87 -3.36
CA GLY A 46 9.24 6.13 -3.12
C GLY A 46 9.34 6.71 -1.71
N ALA A 47 9.80 5.96 -0.71
CA ALA A 47 9.76 6.41 0.68
C ALA A 47 10.69 7.60 0.99
N GLU A 48 11.85 7.69 0.32
CA GLU A 48 12.78 8.82 0.52
C GLU A 48 12.19 10.12 -0.03
N TYR A 49 11.66 10.07 -1.25
CA TYR A 49 10.95 11.19 -1.86
C TYR A 49 9.75 11.61 -1.00
N ALA A 50 8.95 10.65 -0.52
CA ALA A 50 7.82 10.93 0.35
C ALA A 50 8.25 11.54 1.70
N ALA A 51 9.38 11.10 2.27
CA ALA A 51 9.91 11.66 3.50
C ALA A 51 10.29 13.14 3.32
N GLU A 52 10.94 13.47 2.20
CA GLU A 52 11.30 14.85 1.85
C GLU A 52 10.07 15.73 1.63
N VAL A 53 9.12 15.26 0.81
CA VAL A 53 7.91 16.03 0.45
C VAL A 53 7.01 16.26 1.67
N PHE A 54 6.84 15.24 2.52
CA PHE A 54 5.96 15.35 3.68
C PHE A 54 6.67 15.91 4.92
N GLY A 55 8.00 16.04 4.91
CA GLY A 55 8.78 16.47 6.06
C GLY A 55 8.67 15.52 7.26
N VAL A 56 8.53 14.21 7.01
CA VAL A 56 8.32 13.19 8.04
C VAL A 56 9.48 12.20 8.08
N PRO A 57 9.68 11.47 9.21
CA PRO A 57 10.70 10.43 9.29
C PRO A 57 10.51 9.35 8.22
N LEU A 58 11.62 8.81 7.71
CA LEU A 58 11.61 7.81 6.63
C LEU A 58 10.72 6.60 6.93
N ALA A 59 10.67 6.13 8.17
CA ALA A 59 9.80 5.01 8.56
C ALA A 59 8.30 5.36 8.42
N VAL A 60 7.92 6.61 8.76
CA VAL A 60 6.54 7.09 8.60
C VAL A 60 6.21 7.22 7.11
N ALA A 61 7.11 7.81 6.33
CA ALA A 61 6.96 7.92 4.88
C ALA A 61 6.83 6.55 4.20
N ALA A 62 7.63 5.57 4.62
CA ALA A 62 7.55 4.20 4.13
C ALA A 62 6.18 3.58 4.41
N ALA A 63 5.64 3.73 5.63
CA ALA A 63 4.31 3.25 5.97
C ALA A 63 3.23 3.91 5.09
N ILE A 64 3.29 5.23 4.87
CA ILE A 64 2.35 5.95 4.00
C ILE A 64 2.39 5.41 2.58
N VAL A 65 3.59 5.27 2.01
CA VAL A 65 3.78 4.80 0.63
C VAL A 65 3.30 3.36 0.48
N THR A 66 3.68 2.46 1.40
CA THR A 66 3.23 1.07 1.43
C THR A 66 1.70 0.97 1.45
N LEU A 67 1.03 1.69 2.37
CA LEU A 67 -0.42 1.66 2.50
C LEU A 67 -1.12 2.23 1.26
N THR A 68 -0.54 3.26 0.64
CA THR A 68 -1.08 3.89 -0.56
C THR A 68 -0.98 2.94 -1.77
N ALA A 69 0.21 2.37 -2.00
CA ALA A 69 0.45 1.43 -3.09
C ALA A 69 -0.41 0.16 -2.97
N GLU A 70 -0.54 -0.38 -1.74
CA GLU A 70 -1.46 -1.49 -1.46
C GLU A 70 -2.90 -1.13 -1.81
N GLY A 71 -3.38 0.04 -1.34
CA GLY A 71 -4.74 0.51 -1.60
C GLY A 71 -5.04 0.67 -3.10
N VAL A 72 -4.12 1.27 -3.85
CA VAL A 72 -4.22 1.41 -5.31
C VAL A 72 -4.26 0.03 -5.98
N MET A 73 -3.36 -0.88 -5.61
CA MET A 73 -3.31 -2.21 -6.21
C MET A 73 -4.57 -3.03 -5.87
N ARG A 74 -5.09 -2.94 -4.65
CA ARG A 74 -6.37 -3.57 -4.26
C ARG A 74 -7.52 -3.02 -5.10
N TRP A 75 -7.60 -1.70 -5.26
CA TRP A 75 -8.63 -1.08 -6.08
C TRP A 75 -8.55 -1.53 -7.54
N LEU A 76 -7.34 -1.63 -8.10
CA LEU A 76 -7.10 -2.17 -9.45
C LEU A 76 -7.56 -3.63 -9.57
N LEU A 77 -7.22 -4.48 -8.60
CA LEU A 77 -7.62 -5.90 -8.63
C LEU A 77 -9.14 -6.06 -8.52
N ILE A 78 -9.81 -5.25 -7.69
CA ILE A 78 -11.27 -5.21 -7.62
C ILE A 78 -11.83 -4.77 -8.97
N ALA A 79 -11.30 -3.70 -9.57
CA ALA A 79 -11.77 -3.18 -10.85
C ALA A 79 -11.60 -4.19 -12.00
N VAL A 80 -10.52 -4.97 -11.99
CA VAL A 80 -10.27 -6.02 -13.01
C VAL A 80 -11.20 -7.21 -12.83
N ASN A 81 -11.48 -7.63 -11.59
CA ASN A 81 -12.33 -8.78 -11.32
C ASN A 81 -13.83 -8.46 -11.44
N ASP A 82 -14.26 -7.30 -10.92
CA ASP A 82 -15.64 -6.81 -10.92
C ASP A 82 -15.65 -5.28 -11.08
N PRO A 83 -15.66 -4.78 -12.33
CA PRO A 83 -15.68 -3.35 -12.63
C PRO A 83 -16.88 -2.62 -12.01
N SER A 84 -18.01 -3.32 -11.83
CA SER A 84 -19.23 -2.74 -11.28
C SER A 84 -19.07 -2.38 -9.80
N GLN A 85 -18.32 -3.21 -9.05
CA GLN A 85 -18.00 -2.97 -7.65
C GLN A 85 -17.07 -1.77 -7.49
N ALA A 86 -16.05 -1.64 -8.35
CA ALA A 86 -15.16 -0.48 -8.34
C ALA A 86 -15.91 0.83 -8.64
N ILE A 87 -16.83 0.82 -9.61
CA ILE A 87 -17.68 1.98 -9.92
C ILE A 87 -18.61 2.32 -8.75
N ARG A 88 -19.16 1.33 -8.05
CA ARG A 88 -19.99 1.55 -6.87
C ARG A 88 -19.19 2.21 -5.74
N LEU A 89 -18.01 1.67 -5.41
CA LEU A 89 -17.09 2.26 -4.42
C LEU A 89 -16.71 3.69 -4.78
N TRP A 90 -16.41 3.96 -6.06
CA TRP A 90 -16.11 5.31 -6.53
C TRP A 90 -17.28 6.27 -6.35
N LYS A 91 -18.50 5.83 -6.69
CA LYS A 91 -19.72 6.63 -6.51
C LYS A 91 -20.00 6.91 -5.04
N GLU A 92 -19.79 5.94 -4.15
CA GLU A 92 -19.95 6.10 -2.70
C GLU A 92 -18.92 7.09 -2.14
N TRP A 93 -17.66 6.99 -2.55
CA TRP A 93 -16.61 7.92 -2.12
C TRP A 93 -16.85 9.36 -2.57
N ARG A 94 -17.50 9.55 -3.72
CA ARG A 94 -17.88 10.88 -4.25
C ARG A 94 -19.14 11.48 -3.63
N LYS A 95 -19.88 10.73 -2.80
CA LYS A 95 -21.04 11.31 -2.10
C LYS A 95 -20.52 12.29 -1.04
N PRO A 96 -21.03 13.54 -1.02
CA PRO A 96 -20.66 14.52 -0.01
C PRO A 96 -21.12 14.09 1.39
#